data_AF-A0A7W0V1Q9-F1
#
_entry.id   AF-A0A7W0V1Q9-F1
#
_cell.length_a   1.000
_cell.length_b   1.000
_cell.length_c   1.000
_cell.angle_alpha   90.00
_cell.angle_beta   90.00
_cell.angle_gamma   90.00
#
_symmetry.space_group_name_H-M   'P 1'
#
loop_
_entity.id
_entity.type
_entity.pdbx_description
1 polymer ?
#
loop_
_entity_poly.entity_id
_entity_poly.type
_entity_poly.pdbx_seq_one_letter_code
_entity_poly.pdbx_strand_id
1 'polypeptide(L)' 'MTTTEATSYLGVSSKTMTRLIREGIISTVEHPLDRRKKLVRLADIIRLKKAAERLAA' A
#
# COMPACT_ATOMS: atom_id res chain seq x y z
N MET A 1 6.26 -0.12 6.08
CA MET A 1 5.15 0.62 6.72
C MET A 1 3.95 -0.29 6.83
N THR A 2 3.02 0.00 7.74
CA THR A 2 1.74 -0.71 7.86
C THR A 2 0.78 -0.36 6.72
N THR A 3 -0.23 -1.19 6.50
CA THR A 3 -1.29 -0.91 5.50
C THR A 3 -2.08 0.35 5.82
N THR A 4 -2.27 0.69 7.10
CA THR A 4 -2.96 1.91 7.55
C THR A 4 -2.16 3.16 7.20
N GLU A 5 -0.86 3.17 7.48
CA GLU A 5 0.02 4.28 7.06
C GLU A 5 0.02 4.43 5.54
N ALA A 6 0.04 3.32 4.81
CA ALA A 6 0.00 3.34 3.34
C ALA A 6 -1.31 3.92 2.79
N THR A 7 -2.45 3.62 3.42
CA THR A 7 -3.75 4.23 3.02
C THR A 7 -3.75 5.74 3.20
N SER A 8 -3.25 6.23 4.35
CA SER A 8 -3.12 7.66 4.61
C SER A 8 -2.16 8.34 3.65
N TYR A 9 -1.05 7.70 3.31
CA TYR A 9 -0.05 8.25 2.40
C TYR A 9 -0.54 8.36 0.95
N LEU A 10 -1.30 7.35 0.49
CA LEU A 10 -1.89 7.32 -0.86
C LEU A 10 -3.19 8.11 -0.97
N GLY A 11 -3.83 8.45 0.15
CA GLY A 11 -5.15 9.08 0.16
C GLY A 11 -6.26 8.16 -0.31
N VAL A 12 -6.13 6.84 -0.09
CA VAL A 12 -7.11 5.83 -0.55
C VAL A 12 -7.78 5.12 0.61
N SER A 13 -8.99 4.61 0.37
CA SER A 13 -9.71 3.81 1.37
C SER A 13 -9.01 2.47 1.66
N SER A 14 -9.26 1.91 2.85
CA SER A 14 -8.82 0.55 3.21
C SER A 14 -9.31 -0.52 2.23
N LYS A 15 -10.52 -0.36 1.68
CA LYS A 15 -11.06 -1.27 0.66
C LYS A 15 -10.23 -1.23 -0.62
N THR A 16 -9.82 -0.03 -1.06
CA THR A 16 -8.93 0.15 -2.22
C THR A 16 -7.58 -0.50 -1.98
N MET A 17 -6.98 -0.27 -0.80
CA MET A 17 -5.70 -0.90 -0.43
C MET A 17 -5.79 -2.44 -0.45
N THR A 18 -6.84 -3.02 0.15
CA THR A 18 -7.07 -4.46 0.13
C THR A 18 -7.20 -5.00 -1.30
N ARG A 19 -7.87 -4.26 -2.19
CA ARG A 19 -7.96 -4.63 -3.61
C ARG A 19 -6.59 -4.65 -4.29
N LEU A 20 -5.78 -3.61 -4.11
CA LEU A 20 -4.43 -3.52 -4.69
C LEU A 20 -3.52 -4.67 -4.22
N ILE A 21 -3.65 -5.08 -2.96
CA ILE A 21 -2.93 -6.24 -2.42
C ILE A 21 -3.45 -7.53 -3.04
N ARG A 22 -4.78 -7.70 -3.13
CA ARG A 22 -5.40 -8.91 -3.72
C ARG A 22 -5.08 -9.08 -5.19
N GLU A 23 -4.99 -7.98 -5.94
CA GLU A 23 -4.62 -7.96 -7.36
C GLU A 23 -3.10 -8.12 -7.58
N GLY A 24 -2.31 -8.23 -6.50
CA GLY A 24 -0.85 -8.43 -6.59
C GLY A 24 -0.06 -7.17 -6.97
N ILE A 25 -0.72 -6.01 -7.04
CA ILE A 25 -0.08 -4.73 -7.37
C ILE A 25 0.84 -4.28 -6.23
N ILE A 26 0.42 -4.51 -4.98
CA ILE A 26 1.23 -4.24 -3.78
C ILE A 26 1.54 -5.56 -3.08
N SER A 27 2.83 -5.83 -2.91
CA SER A 27 3.29 -6.96 -2.11
C SER A 27 3.22 -6.65 -0.61
N THR A 28 2.77 -7.63 0.18
CA THR A 28 2.75 -7.54 1.64
C THR A 28 3.65 -8.60 2.27
N VAL A 29 4.23 -8.26 3.41
CA VAL A 29 4.95 -9.19 4.29
C VAL A 29 4.30 -9.17 5.67
N GLU A 30 4.28 -10.28 6.39
CA GLU A 30 3.81 -10.31 7.78
C GLU A 30 4.76 -9.50 8.69
N HIS A 31 4.20 -8.80 9.68
CA HIS A 31 5.01 -8.08 10.64
C HIS A 31 5.70 -9.07 11.59
N PRO A 32 7.03 -9.00 11.79
CA PRO A 32 7.79 -10.02 12.54
C PRO A 32 7.38 -10.12 14.02
N LEU A 33 6.97 -9.00 14.62
CA LEU A 33 6.55 -8.93 16.02
C LEU A 33 5.02 -9.03 16.21
N ASP A 34 4.23 -8.94 15.14
CA ASP A 34 2.76 -8.89 15.22
C ASP A 34 2.12 -9.47 13.96
N ARG A 35 1.86 -10.79 13.96
CA ARG A 35 1.32 -11.49 12.79
C ARG A 35 -0.05 -10.99 12.33
N ARG A 36 -0.76 -10.18 13.13
CA ARG A 36 -2.05 -9.57 12.72
C ARG A 36 -1.85 -8.39 11.77
N LYS A 37 -0.64 -7.81 11.74
CA LYS A 37 -0.31 -6.67 10.89
C LYS A 37 0.42 -7.12 9.63
N LYS A 38 0.03 -6.50 8.53
CA LYS A 38 0.73 -6.60 7.25
C LYS A 38 1.57 -5.34 7.02
N LEU A 39 2.78 -5.58 6.53
CA LEU A 39 3.72 -4.55 6.13
C LEU A 39 3.79 -4.47 4.60
N VAL A 40 3.85 -3.26 4.09
CA VAL A 40 4.11 -2.96 2.68
C VAL A 40 5.44 -2.23 2.55
N ARG A 41 6.11 -2.45 1.41
CA ARG A 41 7.35 -1.77 1.08
C ARG A 41 7.06 -0.32 0.71
N LEU A 42 7.78 0.61 1.35
CA LEU A 42 7.65 2.03 1.07
C LEU A 42 7.91 2.37 -0.41
N ALA A 43 8.88 1.71 -1.03
CA ALA A 43 9.23 1.93 -2.43
C ALA A 43 8.06 1.66 -3.39
N ASP A 44 7.26 0.61 -3.14
CA ASP A 44 6.12 0.26 -3.98
C ASP A 44 5.01 1.31 -3.84
N ILE A 45 4.78 1.80 -2.61
CA ILE A 45 3.81 2.87 -2.33
C ILE A 45 4.21 4.19 -3.03
N ILE A 46 5.49 4.58 -2.95
CA ILE A 46 5.99 5.79 -3.64
C ILE A 46 5.86 5.64 -5.16
N ARG A 47 6.21 4.48 -5.71
CA ARG A 47 6.08 4.20 -7.16
C ARG A 47 4.63 4.33 -7.60
N LEU A 48 3.69 3.78 -6.83
CA LEU A 48 2.27 3.85 -7.12
C LEU A 48 1.75 5.29 -7.08
N LYS A 49 2.15 6.07 -6.08
CA LYS A 49 1.77 7.50 -5.98
C LYS A 49 2.25 8.31 -7.17
N LYS A 50 3.52 8.16 -7.54
CA LYS A 50 4.09 8.84 -8.73
C LYS A 50 3.40 8.43 -10.02
N ALA A 51 3.02 7.15 -10.16
CA ALA A 51 2.27 6.69 -11.32
C ALA A 51 0.87 7.33 -11.39
N ALA A 52 0.18 7.44 -10.25
CA ALA A 52 -1.12 8.11 -10.17
C ALA A 52 -1.02 9.61 -10.48
N GLU A 53 -0.02 10.30 -9.95
CA GLU A 53 0.23 11.73 -10.23
C GLU A 53 0.49 11.98 -11.72
N ARG A 54 1.24 11.10 -12.39
CA ARG A 54 1.50 11.19 -13.84
C ARG A 54 0.26 10.98 -14.70
N LEU A 55 -0.69 10.16 -14.26
CA LEU A 55 -1.95 9.93 -14.98
C LEU A 55 -2.96 11.07 -14.79
N ALA A 56 -2.78 11.88 -13.74
CA ALA A 56 -3.64 13.02 -13.42
C ALA A 56 -3.14 14.34 -14.03
N ALA A 57 -1.94 14.35 -14.62
CA ALA A 57 -1.33 15.48 -15.31
C ALA A 57 -1.61 15.42 -16.81
#